data_AF-A0A2D6PBI4-F1
#
_entry.id   AF-A0A2D6PBI4-F1
#
_cell.length_a   1.000
_cell.length_b   1.000
_cell.length_c   1.000
_cell.angle_alpha   90.00
_cell.angle_beta   90.00
_cell.angle_gamma   90.00
#
_symmetry.space_group_name_H-M   'P 1'
#
loop_
_entity.id
_entity.type
_entity.pdbx_description
1 polymer ?
#
loop_
_entity_poly.entity_id
_entity_poly.type
_entity_poly.pdbx_seq_one_letter_code
_entity_poly.pdbx_strand_id
1 'polypeptide(L)'
;MGTLKYTTKQFIEQAKTRNTHDFDYSRFVYTGTYGKSIVVCSKHGKFLCSANNILNNRGCPKCKFELLKQYSDKQRLTIEDFTERVNKIHDNKYDYSKVIYKNNYTKICIICPQHGEFWQSPNKHLYRKQGCPICKSSHAERRIILFLDENNVTYERQKRYKNCRNKKPLPFDFYIPNKNILIEYDGELHYRASRRAKNQEKLKQTQLHDKIKSQFASDNNIDLIRIPYWEKDKVEKILETTLFSLHPKFLLEKCM
;
A
#
# COMPACT_ATOMS: atom_id res chain seq x y z
N MET A 1 43.00 -13.84 -36.38
CA MET A 1 42.69 -14.23 -34.99
C MET A 1 43.48 -13.31 -34.08
N GLY A 2 42.81 -12.55 -33.21
CA GLY A 2 43.49 -11.59 -32.34
C GLY A 2 44.40 -12.29 -31.32
N THR A 3 45.63 -11.82 -31.17
CA THR A 3 46.57 -12.33 -30.17
C THR A 3 46.04 -12.06 -28.77
N LEU A 4 46.04 -13.09 -27.92
CA LEU A 4 45.66 -12.95 -26.52
C LEU A 4 46.68 -12.06 -25.79
N LYS A 5 46.19 -11.09 -25.02
CA LYS A 5 47.02 -10.12 -24.28
C LYS A 5 47.98 -10.75 -23.26
N TYR A 6 47.61 -11.92 -22.71
CA TYR A 6 48.39 -12.63 -21.70
C TYR A 6 48.34 -14.13 -21.98
N THR A 7 49.36 -14.85 -21.51
CA THR A 7 49.23 -16.28 -21.22
C THR A 7 48.45 -16.48 -19.92
N THR A 8 47.88 -17.68 -19.71
CA THR A 8 47.19 -18.02 -18.46
C THR A 8 48.07 -17.80 -17.22
N LYS A 9 49.36 -18.19 -17.28
CA LYS A 9 50.30 -18.03 -16.16
C LYS A 9 50.54 -16.55 -15.82
N GLN A 10 50.85 -15.73 -16.84
CA GLN A 10 51.04 -14.28 -16.67
C GLN A 10 49.80 -13.60 -16.10
N PHE A 11 48.60 -14.01 -16.55
CA PHE A 11 47.37 -13.47 -16.02
C PHE A 11 47.17 -13.83 -14.53
N ILE A 12 47.42 -15.08 -14.13
CA ILE A 12 47.25 -15.52 -12.74
C ILE A 12 48.19 -14.77 -11.80
N GLU A 13 49.45 -14.54 -12.21
CA GLU A 13 50.40 -13.71 -11.44
C GLU A 13 49.88 -12.28 -11.25
N GLN A 14 49.34 -11.68 -12.31
CA GLN A 14 48.73 -10.34 -12.23
C GLN A 14 47.42 -10.33 -11.42
N ALA A 15 46.62 -11.39 -11.49
CA ALA A 15 45.39 -11.52 -10.74
C ALA A 15 45.66 -11.59 -9.23
N LYS A 16 46.68 -12.35 -8.81
CA LYS A 16 47.09 -12.48 -7.40
C LYS A 16 47.58 -11.16 -6.78
N THR A 17 48.10 -10.23 -7.59
CA THR A 17 48.56 -8.92 -7.10
C THR A 17 47.45 -7.87 -7.06
N ARG A 18 46.49 -7.92 -8.01
CA ARG A 18 45.42 -6.91 -8.12
C ARG A 18 44.12 -7.28 -7.41
N ASN A 19 43.84 -8.57 -7.24
CA ASN A 19 42.61 -9.02 -6.61
C ASN A 19 42.90 -9.42 -5.16
N THR A 20 42.27 -8.73 -4.23
CA THR A 20 42.43 -8.97 -2.79
C THR A 20 41.54 -10.09 -2.28
N HIS A 21 40.68 -10.67 -3.14
CA HIS A 21 39.83 -11.79 -2.78
C HIS A 21 40.60 -13.11 -2.90
N ASP A 22 40.39 -13.96 -1.90
CA ASP A 22 40.96 -15.30 -1.83
C ASP A 22 40.31 -16.23 -2.87
N PHE A 23 40.99 -16.38 -3.99
CA PHE A 23 40.58 -17.18 -5.13
C PHE A 23 41.65 -18.22 -5.49
N ASP A 24 41.20 -19.45 -5.71
CA ASP A 24 42.00 -20.48 -6.34
C ASP A 24 41.77 -20.48 -7.87
N TYR A 25 42.90 -20.37 -8.59
CA TYR A 25 42.99 -20.30 -10.04
C TYR A 25 43.42 -21.64 -10.68
N SER A 26 43.44 -22.74 -9.92
CA SER A 26 43.83 -24.09 -10.37
C SER A 26 43.13 -24.56 -11.65
N ARG A 27 41.90 -24.09 -11.88
CA ARG A 27 41.09 -24.41 -13.07
C ARG A 27 40.88 -23.21 -14.00
N PHE A 28 41.63 -22.14 -13.81
CA PHE A 28 41.51 -20.93 -14.60
C PHE A 28 42.30 -21.05 -15.89
N VAL A 29 41.65 -20.73 -17.01
CA VAL A 29 42.23 -20.62 -18.35
C VAL A 29 41.92 -19.24 -18.91
N TYR A 30 42.94 -18.48 -19.29
CA TYR A 30 42.76 -17.16 -19.87
C TYR A 30 42.33 -17.26 -21.33
N THR A 31 41.11 -16.80 -21.62
CA THR A 31 40.51 -16.81 -22.97
C THR A 31 40.28 -15.39 -23.52
N GLY A 32 40.88 -14.38 -22.89
CA GLY A 32 40.71 -12.96 -23.20
C GLY A 32 40.03 -12.16 -22.07
N THR A 33 40.01 -10.84 -22.21
CA THR A 33 39.52 -9.89 -21.19
C THR A 33 38.11 -10.19 -20.68
N TYR A 34 37.20 -10.55 -21.59
CA TYR A 34 35.79 -10.83 -21.26
C TYR A 34 35.44 -12.32 -21.28
N GLY A 35 36.40 -13.17 -21.68
CA GLY A 35 36.25 -14.61 -21.63
C GLY A 35 36.03 -15.08 -20.21
N LYS A 36 35.01 -15.92 -19.99
CA LYS A 36 34.70 -16.49 -18.68
C LYS A 36 35.50 -17.76 -18.47
N SER A 37 36.03 -17.92 -17.27
CA SER A 37 36.77 -19.10 -16.85
C SER A 37 36.44 -19.48 -15.42
N ILE A 38 36.82 -20.70 -15.02
CA ILE A 38 36.50 -21.22 -13.70
C ILE A 38 37.49 -20.65 -12.68
N VAL A 39 36.94 -19.99 -11.66
CA VAL A 39 37.64 -19.59 -10.44
C VAL A 39 36.97 -20.27 -9.26
N VAL A 40 37.73 -20.59 -8.22
CA VAL A 40 37.21 -21.21 -7.00
C VAL A 40 37.28 -20.21 -5.87
N CYS A 41 36.13 -19.88 -5.28
CA CYS A 41 36.07 -19.15 -4.02
C CYS A 41 36.20 -20.13 -2.86
N SER A 42 37.04 -19.83 -1.86
CA SER A 42 37.22 -20.68 -0.67
C SER A 42 35.92 -20.94 0.10
N LYS A 43 34.96 -20.00 0.07
CA LYS A 43 33.67 -20.13 0.76
C LYS A 43 32.56 -20.77 -0.08
N HIS A 44 32.49 -20.47 -1.37
CA HIS A 44 31.33 -20.79 -2.21
C HIS A 44 31.64 -21.74 -3.37
N GLY A 45 32.88 -22.20 -3.47
CA GLY A 45 33.32 -23.13 -4.49
C GLY A 45 33.45 -22.49 -5.88
N LYS A 46 33.30 -23.32 -6.91
CA LYS A 46 33.56 -23.00 -8.32
C LYS A 46 32.50 -22.05 -8.88
N PHE A 47 32.94 -21.01 -9.59
CA PHE A 47 32.08 -20.13 -10.36
C PHE A 47 32.79 -19.59 -11.61
N LEU A 48 32.01 -19.10 -12.57
CA LEU A 48 32.55 -18.49 -13.78
C LEU A 48 32.84 -17.01 -13.56
N CYS A 49 34.07 -16.59 -13.84
CA CYS A 49 34.51 -15.20 -13.73
C CYS A 49 35.32 -14.79 -14.96
N SER A 50 35.23 -13.53 -15.37
CA SER A 50 36.06 -12.99 -16.45
C SER A 50 37.35 -12.38 -15.91
N ALA A 51 38.38 -12.37 -16.76
CA ALA A 51 39.64 -11.70 -16.46
C ALA A 51 39.45 -10.23 -16.05
N ASN A 52 38.56 -9.50 -16.73
CA ASN A 52 38.20 -8.13 -16.40
C ASN A 52 37.61 -7.99 -14.99
N ASN A 53 36.73 -8.90 -14.57
CA ASN A 53 36.15 -8.85 -13.23
C ASN A 53 37.22 -9.06 -12.17
N ILE A 54 38.12 -10.02 -12.40
CA ILE A 54 39.22 -10.33 -11.49
C ILE A 54 40.16 -9.12 -11.35
N LEU A 55 40.59 -8.50 -12.45
CA LEU A 55 41.50 -7.36 -12.42
C LEU A 55 40.88 -6.08 -11.84
N ASN A 56 39.56 -5.92 -11.93
CA ASN A 56 38.81 -4.84 -11.27
C ASN A 56 38.45 -5.16 -9.81
N ASN A 57 39.17 -6.11 -9.19
CA ASN A 57 38.97 -6.55 -7.82
C ASN A 57 37.50 -6.92 -7.48
N ARG A 58 36.78 -7.55 -8.43
CA ARG A 58 35.44 -8.08 -8.14
C ARG A 58 35.55 -9.44 -7.47
N GLY A 59 34.92 -9.55 -6.30
CA GLY A 59 34.85 -10.78 -5.53
C GLY A 59 33.76 -11.76 -5.99
N CYS A 60 33.60 -12.83 -5.21
CA CYS A 60 32.57 -13.83 -5.45
C CYS A 60 31.16 -13.19 -5.33
N PRO A 61 30.26 -13.38 -6.30
CA PRO A 61 28.89 -12.86 -6.22
C PRO A 61 28.13 -13.32 -4.97
N LYS A 62 28.37 -14.57 -4.52
CA LYS A 62 27.75 -15.13 -3.32
C LYS A 62 28.28 -14.48 -2.03
N CYS A 63 29.60 -14.28 -1.90
CA CYS A 63 30.17 -13.48 -0.80
C CYS A 63 29.56 -12.08 -0.73
N LYS A 64 29.46 -11.38 -1.88
CA LYS A 64 28.84 -10.05 -1.93
C LYS A 64 27.37 -10.10 -1.50
N PHE A 65 26.62 -11.10 -1.95
CA PHE A 65 25.23 -11.27 -1.56
C PHE A 65 25.06 -11.51 -0.05
N GLU A 66 25.89 -12.37 0.55
CA GLU A 66 25.86 -12.63 1.99
C GLU A 66 26.14 -11.38 2.82
N LEU A 67 27.15 -10.59 2.42
CA LEU A 67 27.44 -9.29 3.03
C LEU A 67 26.22 -8.36 2.92
N LEU A 68 25.66 -8.21 1.72
CA LEU A 68 24.49 -7.35 1.49
C LEU A 68 23.27 -7.82 2.31
N LYS A 69 23.06 -9.13 2.43
CA LYS A 69 21.99 -9.71 3.25
C LYS A 69 22.18 -9.36 4.73
N GLN A 70 23.40 -9.51 5.25
CA GLN A 70 23.71 -9.14 6.63
C GLN A 70 23.46 -7.65 6.91
N TYR A 71 23.87 -6.75 6.01
CA TYR A 71 23.58 -5.32 6.12
C TYR A 71 22.08 -5.02 6.03
N SER A 72 21.35 -5.70 5.13
CA SER A 72 19.90 -5.55 5.00
C SER A 72 19.17 -6.02 6.24
N ASP A 73 19.57 -7.14 6.85
CA ASP A 73 18.92 -7.68 8.04
C ASP A 73 19.14 -6.75 9.25
N LYS A 74 20.32 -6.13 9.38
CA LYS A 74 20.59 -5.09 10.39
C LYS A 74 19.79 -3.79 10.19
N GLN A 75 19.39 -3.49 8.95
CA GLN A 75 18.59 -2.29 8.63
C GLN A 75 17.08 -2.54 8.65
N ARG A 76 16.63 -3.78 8.88
CA ARG A 76 15.21 -4.06 9.02
C ARG A 76 14.71 -3.42 10.31
N LEU A 77 13.73 -2.54 10.14
CA LEU A 77 13.00 -1.94 11.25
C LEU A 77 12.36 -3.05 12.09
N THR A 78 12.65 -3.07 13.39
CA THR A 78 11.92 -3.95 14.32
C THR A 78 10.53 -3.38 14.63
N ILE A 79 9.68 -4.14 15.32
CA ILE A 79 8.38 -3.61 15.76
C ILE A 79 8.57 -2.53 16.83
N GLU A 80 9.58 -2.65 17.67
CA GLU A 80 9.94 -1.66 18.69
C GLU A 80 10.38 -0.35 18.03
N ASP A 81 11.30 -0.42 17.07
CA ASP A 81 11.74 0.72 16.26
C ASP A 81 10.58 1.38 15.52
N PHE A 82 9.69 0.57 14.95
CA PHE A 82 8.50 1.05 14.27
C PHE A 82 7.62 1.83 15.23
N THR A 83 7.26 1.23 16.37
CA THR A 83 6.34 1.76 17.37
C THR A 83 6.87 3.06 17.98
N GLU A 84 8.16 3.10 18.33
CA GLU A 84 8.80 4.31 18.85
C GLU A 84 8.68 5.48 17.86
N ARG A 85 8.96 5.23 16.58
CA ARG A 85 8.94 6.29 15.56
C ARG A 85 7.52 6.77 15.25
N VAL A 86 6.55 5.87 15.17
CA VAL A 86 5.16 6.27 14.88
C VAL A 86 4.53 6.97 16.08
N ASN A 87 4.91 6.61 17.30
CA ASN A 87 4.49 7.31 18.51
C ASN A 87 4.98 8.76 18.55
N LYS A 88 6.21 9.04 18.08
CA LYS A 88 6.72 10.42 17.91
C LYS A 88 5.97 11.21 16.82
N ILE A 89 5.42 10.55 15.81
CA ILE A 89 4.72 11.22 14.70
C ILE A 89 3.25 11.48 15.01
N HIS A 90 2.62 10.57 15.75
CA HIS A 90 1.19 10.58 16.03
C HIS A 90 0.89 10.84 17.51
N ASP A 91 1.85 11.38 18.27
CA ASP A 91 1.69 11.78 19.67
C ASP A 91 1.10 10.67 20.56
N ASN A 92 1.62 9.44 20.43
CA ASN A 92 1.14 8.24 21.15
C ASN A 92 -0.37 7.95 20.97
N LYS A 93 -0.98 8.41 19.88
CA LYS A 93 -2.44 8.32 19.67
C LYS A 93 -2.97 6.91 19.43
N TYR A 94 -2.19 6.01 18.83
CA TYR A 94 -2.68 4.71 18.35
C TYR A 94 -2.14 3.55 19.18
N ASP A 95 -2.91 2.49 19.28
CA ASP A 95 -2.46 1.22 19.83
C ASP A 95 -1.99 0.28 18.71
N TYR A 96 -0.83 -0.35 18.95
CA TYR A 96 -0.12 -1.25 18.03
C TYR A 96 0.00 -2.67 18.59
N SER A 97 -0.75 -3.01 19.64
CA SER A 97 -0.77 -4.32 20.32
C SER A 97 -1.00 -5.50 19.38
N LYS A 98 -1.70 -5.30 18.26
CA LYS A 98 -1.99 -6.32 17.23
C LYS A 98 -1.07 -6.26 16.01
N VAL A 99 0.00 -5.46 16.03
CA VAL A 99 0.88 -5.31 14.87
C VAL A 99 1.81 -6.51 14.71
N ILE A 100 1.72 -7.15 13.54
CA ILE A 100 2.70 -8.15 13.08
C ILE A 100 3.51 -7.52 11.95
N TYR A 101 4.71 -7.03 12.28
CA TYR A 101 5.57 -6.35 11.31
C TYR A 101 6.31 -7.36 10.42
N LYS A 102 6.11 -7.27 9.10
CA LYS A 102 6.80 -8.10 8.10
C LYS A 102 7.71 -7.31 7.19
N ASN A 103 7.21 -6.18 6.67
CA ASN A 103 7.93 -5.25 5.81
C ASN A 103 7.13 -3.94 5.72
N ASN A 104 7.66 -2.95 5.01
CA ASN A 104 7.05 -1.62 4.88
C ASN A 104 5.76 -1.54 4.03
N TYR A 105 5.40 -2.60 3.32
CA TYR A 105 4.28 -2.62 2.37
C TYR A 105 3.11 -3.51 2.82
N THR A 106 3.38 -4.57 3.59
CA THR A 106 2.34 -5.42 4.17
C THR A 106 1.52 -4.61 5.16
N LYS A 107 0.18 -4.68 5.04
CA LYS A 107 -0.73 -3.98 5.96
C LYS A 107 -0.61 -4.55 7.37
N ILE A 108 -0.65 -3.65 8.35
CA ILE A 108 -0.68 -3.94 9.77
C ILE A 108 -2.01 -3.43 10.36
N CYS A 109 -2.46 -4.07 11.45
CA CYS A 109 -3.62 -3.66 12.21
C CYS A 109 -3.21 -2.57 13.20
N ILE A 110 -3.79 -1.39 13.07
CA ILE A 110 -3.57 -0.25 13.97
C ILE A 110 -4.90 0.06 14.64
N ILE A 111 -4.90 0.30 15.94
CA ILE A 111 -6.12 0.56 16.71
C ILE A 111 -6.19 2.06 16.98
N CYS A 112 -7.25 2.70 16.50
CA CYS A 112 -7.59 4.06 16.85
C CYS A 112 -8.46 4.05 18.11
N PRO A 113 -8.12 4.83 19.17
CA PRO A 113 -8.89 4.84 20.41
C PRO A 113 -10.34 5.28 20.23
N GLN A 114 -10.66 6.02 19.15
CA GLN A 114 -12.03 6.47 18.86
C GLN A 114 -12.76 5.63 17.82
N HIS A 115 -12.05 4.84 17.01
CA HIS A 115 -12.63 4.23 15.80
C HIS A 115 -12.28 2.75 15.63
N GLY A 116 -11.61 2.15 16.62
CA GLY A 116 -11.21 0.75 16.58
C GLY A 116 -10.15 0.46 15.52
N GLU A 117 -10.18 -0.78 15.01
CA GLU A 117 -9.17 -1.33 14.13
C GLU A 117 -9.22 -0.76 12.71
N PHE A 118 -8.06 -0.41 12.16
CA PHE A 118 -7.92 -0.08 10.75
C PHE A 118 -6.57 -0.58 10.20
N TRP A 119 -6.53 -0.78 8.88
CA TRP A 119 -5.40 -1.44 8.23
C TRP A 119 -4.62 -0.48 7.33
N GLN A 120 -3.33 -0.28 7.62
CA GLN A 120 -2.41 0.51 6.80
C GLN A 120 -1.05 -0.16 6.65
N SER A 121 -0.32 0.16 5.59
CA SER A 121 1.08 -0.29 5.49
C SER A 121 1.98 0.61 6.34
N PRO A 122 3.07 0.08 6.95
CA PRO A 122 4.01 0.87 7.72
C PRO A 122 4.55 2.08 6.95
N ASN A 123 4.79 1.95 5.63
CA ASN A 123 5.25 3.07 4.82
C ASN A 123 4.28 4.26 4.80
N LYS A 124 2.97 3.98 4.73
CA LYS A 124 1.93 5.03 4.74
C LYS A 124 1.80 5.67 6.13
N HIS A 125 1.79 4.84 7.16
CA HIS A 125 1.59 5.29 8.54
C HIS A 125 2.79 6.08 9.07
N LEU A 126 4.00 5.56 8.87
CA LEU A 126 5.25 6.15 9.36
C LEU A 126 5.73 7.29 8.46
N TYR A 127 6.04 7.04 7.19
CA TYR A 127 6.70 8.05 6.34
C TYR A 127 5.74 9.05 5.73
N ARG A 128 4.52 8.63 5.35
CA ARG A 128 3.49 9.54 4.83
C ARG A 128 2.63 10.17 5.94
N LYS A 129 2.90 9.81 7.21
CA LYS A 129 2.21 10.32 8.40
C LYS A 129 0.68 10.19 8.29
N GLN A 130 0.20 9.15 7.61
CA GLN A 130 -1.23 8.86 7.53
C GLN A 130 -1.70 8.31 8.87
N GLY A 131 -2.89 8.70 9.31
CA GLY A 131 -3.52 8.21 10.53
C GLY A 131 -4.83 7.50 10.24
N CYS A 132 -5.69 7.34 11.24
CA CYS A 132 -7.01 6.76 11.08
C CYS A 132 -7.81 7.48 9.96
N PRO A 133 -8.30 6.76 8.94
CA PRO A 133 -9.06 7.35 7.84
C PRO A 133 -10.44 7.88 8.26
N ILE A 134 -10.92 7.50 9.45
CA ILE A 134 -12.16 8.03 10.04
C ILE A 134 -11.87 9.32 10.82
N CYS A 135 -10.72 9.43 11.50
CA CYS A 135 -10.29 10.70 12.09
C CYS A 135 -10.11 11.80 11.04
N LYS A 136 -9.76 11.45 9.80
CA LYS A 136 -9.56 12.39 8.69
C LYS A 136 -10.83 12.65 7.87
N SER A 137 -11.88 11.84 8.01
CA SER A 137 -13.08 11.99 7.20
C SER A 137 -13.84 13.26 7.56
N SER A 138 -14.71 13.72 6.67
CA SER A 138 -15.61 14.83 6.96
C SER A 138 -16.52 14.51 8.15
N HIS A 139 -17.04 15.55 8.84
CA HIS A 139 -17.99 15.36 9.95
C HIS A 139 -19.20 14.50 9.54
N ALA A 140 -19.65 14.63 8.30
CA ALA A 140 -20.78 13.86 7.79
C ALA A 140 -20.45 12.39 7.52
N GLU A 141 -19.32 12.08 6.86
CA GLU A 141 -18.85 10.70 6.71
C GLU A 141 -18.67 10.01 8.06
N ARG A 142 -18.20 10.74 9.07
CA ARG A 142 -18.06 10.21 10.43
C ARG A 142 -19.40 9.84 11.04
N ARG A 143 -20.46 10.65 10.84
CA ARG A 143 -21.82 10.33 11.30
C ARG A 143 -22.37 9.07 10.65
N ILE A 144 -22.16 8.90 9.35
CA ILE A 144 -22.55 7.67 8.62
C ILE A 144 -21.86 6.46 9.25
N ILE A 145 -20.55 6.55 9.50
CA ILE A 145 -19.77 5.46 10.10
C ILE A 145 -20.29 5.09 11.49
N LEU A 146 -20.45 6.09 12.38
CA LEU A 146 -20.93 5.86 13.73
C LEU A 146 -22.32 5.19 13.71
N PHE A 147 -23.23 5.67 12.87
CA PHE A 147 -24.55 5.08 12.71
C PHE A 147 -24.49 3.61 12.25
N LEU A 148 -23.66 3.31 11.25
CA LEU A 148 -23.53 1.94 10.73
C LEU A 148 -22.92 0.99 11.78
N ASP A 149 -21.90 1.44 12.50
CA ASP A 149 -21.24 0.67 13.56
C ASP A 149 -22.20 0.42 14.75
N GLU A 150 -22.90 1.45 15.23
CA GLU A 150 -23.89 1.35 16.34
C GLU A 150 -25.03 0.38 16.02
N ASN A 151 -25.41 0.28 14.74
CA ASN A 151 -26.45 -0.63 14.28
C ASN A 151 -25.91 -1.98 13.78
N ASN A 152 -24.64 -2.29 14.02
CA ASN A 152 -23.96 -3.53 13.57
C ASN A 152 -24.13 -3.82 12.07
N VAL A 153 -24.18 -2.77 11.23
CA VAL A 153 -24.29 -2.90 9.78
C VAL A 153 -22.91 -3.14 9.19
N THR A 154 -22.73 -4.23 8.45
CA THR A 154 -21.46 -4.48 7.73
C THR A 154 -21.36 -3.61 6.48
N TYR A 155 -20.22 -2.93 6.31
CA TYR A 155 -19.98 -2.07 5.14
C TYR A 155 -18.52 -2.08 4.65
N GLU A 156 -18.31 -1.71 3.39
CA GLU A 156 -17.01 -1.45 2.78
C GLU A 156 -16.85 0.04 2.47
N ARG A 157 -15.76 0.67 2.91
CA ARG A 157 -15.45 2.07 2.59
C ARG A 157 -14.71 2.21 1.26
N GLN A 158 -14.95 3.33 0.56
CA GLN A 158 -14.26 3.67 -0.69
C GLN A 158 -14.30 2.54 -1.73
N LYS A 159 -15.45 1.84 -1.83
CA LYS A 159 -15.65 0.69 -2.72
C LYS A 159 -15.37 1.11 -4.16
N ARG A 160 -14.59 0.31 -4.89
CA ARG A 160 -14.28 0.55 -6.31
C ARG A 160 -14.65 -0.66 -7.14
N TYR A 161 -15.42 -0.42 -8.19
CA TYR A 161 -15.70 -1.42 -9.22
C TYR A 161 -14.80 -1.16 -10.43
N LYS A 162 -14.25 -2.23 -11.02
CA LYS A 162 -13.34 -2.12 -12.18
C LYS A 162 -14.01 -1.41 -13.36
N ASN A 163 -15.31 -1.62 -13.52
CA ASN A 163 -16.11 -1.11 -14.64
C ASN A 163 -16.71 0.29 -14.38
N CYS A 164 -16.85 0.71 -13.12
CA CYS A 164 -17.27 2.08 -12.78
C CYS A 164 -16.06 3.02 -12.83
N ARG A 165 -15.75 3.58 -14.01
CA ARG A 165 -14.54 4.41 -14.20
C ARG A 165 -14.72 5.54 -15.20
N ASN A 166 -13.99 6.62 -14.96
CA ASN A 166 -13.61 7.61 -15.99
C ASN A 166 -12.20 7.24 -16.49
N LYS A 167 -11.16 7.94 -16.03
CA LYS A 167 -9.77 7.52 -16.26
C LYS A 167 -9.34 6.38 -15.33
N LYS A 168 -9.76 6.42 -14.07
CA LYS A 168 -9.50 5.41 -13.02
C LYS A 168 -10.83 4.97 -12.40
N PRO A 169 -10.90 3.77 -11.78
CA PRO A 169 -12.08 3.34 -11.04
C PRO A 169 -12.52 4.39 -10.03
N LEU A 170 -13.80 4.76 -10.07
CA LEU A 170 -14.37 5.77 -9.17
C LEU A 170 -14.73 5.11 -7.83
N PRO A 171 -14.36 5.72 -6.69
CA PRO A 171 -14.73 5.21 -5.37
C PRO A 171 -16.15 5.64 -5.01
N PHE A 172 -16.89 4.74 -4.35
CA PHE A 172 -18.10 5.05 -3.60
C PHE A 172 -17.78 5.15 -2.12
N ASP A 173 -18.36 6.12 -1.40
CA ASP A 173 -17.99 6.37 0.01
C ASP A 173 -18.23 5.14 0.88
N PHE A 174 -19.40 4.53 0.74
CA PHE A 174 -19.76 3.27 1.41
C PHE A 174 -20.50 2.31 0.48
N TYR A 175 -20.33 1.01 0.75
CA TYR A 175 -21.09 -0.07 0.16
C TYR A 175 -21.57 -1.00 1.27
N ILE A 176 -22.84 -1.38 1.28
CA ILE A 176 -23.45 -2.29 2.24
C ILE A 176 -23.78 -3.60 1.50
N PRO A 177 -22.93 -4.64 1.60
CA PRO A 177 -23.05 -5.85 0.79
C PRO A 177 -24.39 -6.57 0.99
N ASN A 178 -24.83 -6.69 2.24
CA ASN A 178 -26.03 -7.48 2.60
C ASN A 178 -27.34 -6.92 2.03
N LYS A 179 -27.36 -5.62 1.71
CA LYS A 179 -28.53 -4.94 1.14
C LYS A 179 -28.29 -4.51 -0.32
N ASN A 180 -27.08 -4.73 -0.84
CA ASN A 180 -26.65 -4.23 -2.14
C ASN A 180 -26.88 -2.72 -2.33
N ILE A 181 -26.50 -1.92 -1.33
CA ILE A 181 -26.68 -0.45 -1.31
C ILE A 181 -25.32 0.25 -1.40
N LEU A 182 -25.21 1.27 -2.23
CA LEU A 182 -24.11 2.24 -2.28
C LEU A 182 -24.55 3.56 -1.65
N ILE A 183 -23.66 4.21 -0.91
CA ILE A 183 -23.91 5.52 -0.28
C ILE A 183 -22.81 6.49 -0.73
N GLU A 184 -23.23 7.70 -1.11
CA GLU A 184 -22.38 8.86 -1.41
C GLU A 184 -22.81 10.05 -0.54
N TYR A 185 -21.84 10.77 0.01
CA TYR A 185 -22.07 12.07 0.63
C TYR A 185 -21.60 13.20 -0.29
N ASP A 186 -22.55 13.93 -0.85
CA ASP A 186 -22.27 14.98 -1.83
C ASP A 186 -21.97 16.31 -1.14
N GLY A 187 -20.68 16.66 -1.05
CA GLY A 187 -20.22 17.95 -0.54
C GLY A 187 -20.65 19.16 -1.39
N GLU A 188 -20.50 20.39 -0.87
CA GLU A 188 -20.90 21.63 -1.56
C GLU A 188 -20.32 21.78 -2.98
N LEU A 189 -19.12 21.25 -3.22
CA LEU A 189 -18.44 21.27 -4.52
C LEU A 189 -19.11 20.41 -5.61
N HIS A 190 -20.10 19.58 -5.27
CA HIS A 190 -20.98 18.93 -6.25
C HIS A 190 -22.00 19.92 -6.85
N TYR A 191 -22.32 21.00 -6.12
CA TYR A 191 -23.42 21.90 -6.45
C TYR A 191 -22.95 23.31 -6.81
N ARG A 192 -21.85 23.79 -6.22
CA ARG A 192 -21.36 25.16 -6.40
C ARG A 192 -19.86 25.21 -6.65
N ALA A 193 -19.45 25.89 -7.71
CA ALA A 193 -18.06 26.26 -7.95
C ALA A 193 -17.77 27.64 -7.35
N SER A 194 -16.61 27.82 -6.71
CA SER A 194 -16.10 29.16 -6.38
C SER A 194 -15.76 29.93 -7.68
N ARG A 195 -15.76 31.27 -7.64
CA ARG A 195 -15.56 32.17 -8.81
C ARG A 195 -14.27 31.96 -9.63
N ARG A 196 -13.34 31.09 -9.22
CA ARG A 196 -12.10 30.79 -9.97
C ARG A 196 -12.35 29.76 -11.08
N ALA A 197 -11.83 29.99 -12.28
CA ALA A 197 -11.99 29.10 -13.45
C ALA A 197 -11.58 27.63 -13.18
N LYS A 198 -10.50 27.40 -12.41
CA LYS A 198 -10.07 26.05 -11.99
C LYS A 198 -11.14 25.28 -11.19
N ASN A 199 -12.08 25.98 -10.54
CA ASN A 199 -13.16 25.35 -9.78
C ASN A 199 -14.36 24.97 -10.66
N GLN A 200 -14.53 25.62 -11.82
CA GLN A 200 -15.56 25.26 -12.78
C GLN A 200 -15.23 23.96 -13.52
N GLU A 201 -13.97 23.76 -13.92
CA GLU A 201 -13.53 22.47 -14.49
C GLU A 201 -13.67 21.34 -13.48
N LYS A 202 -13.35 21.59 -12.21
CA LYS A 202 -13.51 20.62 -11.13
C LYS A 202 -14.98 20.24 -10.93
N LEU A 203 -15.89 21.21 -10.95
CA LEU A 203 -17.33 20.96 -10.88
C LEU A 203 -17.82 20.09 -12.06
N LYS A 204 -17.42 20.42 -13.30
CA LYS A 204 -17.77 19.62 -14.49
C LYS A 204 -17.28 18.18 -14.37
N GLN A 205 -16.06 17.97 -13.86
CA GLN A 205 -15.53 16.63 -13.62
C GLN A 205 -16.30 15.89 -12.52
N THR A 206 -16.66 16.57 -11.42
CA THR A 206 -17.49 15.98 -10.36
C THR A 206 -18.85 15.55 -10.91
N GLN A 207 -19.54 16.42 -11.64
CA GLN A 207 -20.84 16.12 -12.27
C GLN A 207 -20.75 14.96 -13.27
N LEU A 208 -19.64 14.86 -14.03
CA LEU A 208 -19.38 13.73 -14.90
C LEU A 208 -19.22 12.42 -14.11
N HIS A 209 -18.43 12.44 -13.03
CA HIS A 209 -18.24 11.26 -12.18
C HIS A 209 -19.55 10.80 -11.53
N ASP A 210 -20.36 11.76 -11.08
CA ASP A 210 -21.68 11.54 -10.52
C ASP A 210 -22.60 10.83 -11.52
N LYS A 211 -22.62 11.29 -12.78
CA LYS A 211 -23.39 10.64 -13.85
C LYS A 211 -22.92 9.20 -14.10
N ILE A 212 -21.60 8.97 -14.14
CA ILE A 212 -21.03 7.62 -14.32
C ILE A 212 -21.44 6.70 -13.17
N LYS A 213 -21.36 7.17 -11.93
CA LYS A 213 -21.73 6.42 -10.74
C LYS A 213 -23.22 6.05 -10.72
N SER A 214 -24.09 7.02 -11.00
CA SER A 214 -25.54 6.79 -11.07
C SER A 214 -25.90 5.81 -12.18
N GLN A 215 -25.30 5.93 -13.37
CA GLN A 215 -25.50 4.98 -14.45
C GLN A 215 -25.03 3.57 -14.06
N PHE A 216 -23.83 3.46 -13.48
CA PHE A 216 -23.30 2.17 -13.04
C PHE A 216 -24.20 1.48 -12.02
N ALA A 217 -24.69 2.21 -11.02
CA ALA A 217 -25.60 1.67 -10.01
C ALA A 217 -26.90 1.16 -10.66
N SER A 218 -27.49 1.94 -11.57
CA SER A 218 -28.68 1.56 -12.33
C SER A 218 -28.43 0.30 -13.19
N ASP A 219 -27.34 0.27 -13.96
CA ASP A 219 -27.01 -0.84 -14.88
C ASP A 219 -26.77 -2.17 -14.15
N ASN A 220 -26.34 -2.10 -12.88
CA ASN A 220 -26.02 -3.27 -12.07
C ASN A 220 -27.09 -3.59 -11.02
N ASN A 221 -28.25 -2.91 -11.07
CA ASN A 221 -29.34 -3.08 -10.10
C ASN A 221 -28.87 -2.94 -8.64
N ILE A 222 -28.08 -1.90 -8.38
CA ILE A 222 -27.55 -1.53 -7.05
C ILE A 222 -28.25 -0.24 -6.62
N ASP A 223 -28.82 -0.22 -5.43
CA ASP A 223 -29.44 0.98 -4.87
C ASP A 223 -28.36 2.02 -4.54
N LEU A 224 -28.51 3.25 -5.02
CA LEU A 224 -27.58 4.34 -4.76
C LEU A 224 -28.25 5.46 -3.96
N ILE A 225 -27.83 5.61 -2.71
CA ILE A 225 -28.26 6.69 -1.83
C ILE A 225 -27.25 7.83 -1.95
N ARG A 226 -27.74 9.04 -2.21
CA ARG A 226 -26.94 10.26 -2.24
C ARG A 226 -27.43 11.22 -1.16
N ILE A 227 -26.55 11.55 -0.22
CA ILE A 227 -26.86 12.45 0.89
C ILE A 227 -26.21 13.80 0.60
N PRO A 228 -26.98 14.84 0.26
CA PRO A 228 -26.42 16.16 -0.03
C PRO A 228 -25.95 16.87 1.25
N TYR A 229 -24.96 17.75 1.12
CA TYR A 229 -24.32 18.39 2.27
C TYR A 229 -25.26 19.23 3.16
N TRP A 230 -26.37 19.75 2.62
CA TRP A 230 -27.36 20.51 3.40
C TRP A 230 -28.25 19.60 4.26
N GLU A 231 -28.26 18.29 4.02
CA GLU A 231 -28.98 17.30 4.84
C GLU A 231 -28.08 16.61 5.87
N LYS A 232 -26.91 17.21 6.18
CA LYS A 232 -25.96 16.71 7.18
C LYS A 232 -26.61 16.33 8.51
N ASP A 233 -27.68 17.02 8.92
CA ASP A 233 -28.37 16.82 10.20
C ASP A 233 -29.44 15.75 10.19
N LYS A 234 -29.80 15.25 8.99
CA LYS A 234 -30.79 14.18 8.79
C LYS A 234 -30.15 12.85 8.38
N VAL A 235 -28.81 12.76 8.42
CA VAL A 235 -28.06 11.57 7.96
C VAL A 235 -28.59 10.30 8.61
N GLU A 236 -28.76 10.30 9.93
CA GLU A 236 -29.24 9.14 10.68
C GLU A 236 -30.65 8.75 10.27
N LYS A 237 -31.55 9.73 10.12
CA LYS A 237 -32.93 9.47 9.70
C LYS A 237 -33.02 8.89 8.28
N ILE A 238 -32.20 9.40 7.36
CA ILE A 238 -32.14 8.90 5.97
C ILE A 238 -31.65 7.46 5.98
N LEU A 239 -30.55 7.18 6.69
CA LEU A 239 -29.99 5.83 6.78
C LEU A 239 -30.95 4.87 7.49
N GLU A 240 -31.60 5.31 8.57
CA GLU A 240 -32.58 4.51 9.28
C GLU A 240 -33.74 4.11 8.37
N THR A 241 -34.28 5.11 7.65
CA THR A 241 -35.34 4.87 6.67
C THR A 241 -34.84 3.88 5.62
N THR A 242 -33.74 4.14 4.93
CA THR A 242 -33.36 3.31 3.78
C THR A 242 -32.85 1.92 4.18
N LEU A 243 -32.17 1.79 5.31
CA LEU A 243 -31.61 0.51 5.75
C LEU A 243 -32.62 -0.34 6.50
N PHE A 244 -33.60 0.23 7.19
CA PHE A 244 -34.52 -0.53 8.04
C PHE A 244 -36.00 -0.45 7.62
N SER A 245 -36.36 0.33 6.59
CA SER A 245 -37.72 0.28 6.05
C SER A 245 -37.91 -0.90 5.08
N LEU A 246 -38.27 -2.06 5.66
CA LEU A 246 -39.32 -2.99 5.23
C LEU A 246 -39.49 -4.10 6.30
N HIS A 247 -39.93 -3.70 7.50
CA HIS A 247 -41.08 -4.26 8.23
C HIS A 247 -41.19 -3.63 9.64
N PRO A 248 -42.40 -3.19 10.04
CA PRO A 248 -42.71 -2.97 11.45
C PRO A 248 -42.82 -4.33 12.14
N LYS A 249 -41.72 -4.83 12.69
CA LYS A 249 -41.71 -5.90 13.71
C LYS A 249 -40.94 -5.44 14.94
N PHE A 250 -41.47 -4.37 15.55
CA PHE A 250 -41.39 -4.17 17.00
C PHE A 250 -42.75 -3.63 17.44
N LEU A 251 -43.79 -4.44 17.23
CA LEU A 251 -44.97 -4.38 18.08
C LEU A 251 -44.56 -5.01 19.42
N LEU A 252 -44.51 -4.16 20.45
CA LEU A 252 -44.90 -4.48 21.82
C LEU A 252 -44.62 -5.91 22.30
N GLU A 253 -43.43 -6.12 22.85
CA GLU A 253 -43.26 -7.00 24.01
C GLU A 253 -42.67 -6.18 25.17
N LYS A 254 -43.52 -5.34 25.73
CA LYS A 254 -43.50 -4.97 27.15
C LYS A 254 -44.91 -5.13 27.71
N CYS A 255 -45.36 -6.37 27.75
CA CYS A 255 -46.37 -6.84 28.68
C CYS A 255 -45.89 -8.17 29.26
N MET A 256 -45.07 -8.08 30.31
CA MET A 256 -45.15 -8.80 31.59
C MET A 256 -43.96 -8.37 32.44
#